data_AF-A0A6L1L207-F1
#
_entry.id   AF-A0A6L1L207-F1
#
_cell.length_a   1.000
_cell.length_b   1.000
_cell.length_c   1.000
_cell.angle_alpha   90.00
_cell.angle_beta   90.00
_cell.angle_gamma   90.00
#
_symmetry.space_group_name_H-M   'P 1'
#
loop_
_entity.id
_entity.type
_entity.pdbx_description
1 polymer ?
#
loop_
_entity_poly.entity_id
_entity_poly.type
_entity_poly.pdbx_seq_one_letter_code
_entity_poly.pdbx_strand_id
1 'polypeptide(L)'
;MTSKNKITMIIIFFILIFCFAYLKYWVLLFITLLVFLVTLYLLKLQSKKIIHKPKTKETLEYLILSDIPLKNIDTSLIQDMSYLFSNISEEKFIGIETWDTSNVDNMEGMFLGCKNFNSYVNNWDVSKVKNMAKMFQGCENFNQALDKWNTSNLVNTHKMFQGCKKFNQNINSWNTSNLRITSKMFYNCISFNQALDKWNTLKITNSKSMFENCKNFTHSLDNWNIKNITIKDNMFSGCCKSIFSLANFKQYEKLFKDHKNNTTQSFIFGKKEYAHMYNPKTKSELKALVDDLNTSLKDINVSNIQEMDCLFKNSKRKDFSGIEEWDVSNVTSMNEMFYGCKNFNSYVNNWDVSKVKYMNKMFYGCKKFNQNLNNWNTKSLKSIAGMFYNCKTFNQPLDKWNTSKIISMHATFAGCENFNQNLNNWDTTKVINISYIFSNCFSFNQALDKWDVSNVLWMEYTFFCDSIFKIPFSKTPKFNQDLNNWNIDSVISTQGMFSGCTSFNQKLSNWNLENIPRKKYMFFNTAIKH
;
A
#
# COMPACT_ATOMS: atom_id res chain seq x y z
N MET A 1 65.06 64.20 32.92
CA MET A 1 65.00 63.64 31.53
C MET A 1 64.67 64.75 30.57
N THR A 2 65.53 65.01 29.59
CA THR A 2 65.34 65.99 28.51
C THR A 2 64.08 65.64 27.69
N SER A 3 63.42 66.63 27.07
CA SER A 3 62.19 66.40 26.28
C SER A 3 62.36 65.32 25.20
N LYS A 4 63.58 65.20 24.66
CA LYS A 4 64.00 64.17 23.71
C LYS A 4 63.85 62.75 24.27
N ASN A 5 64.19 62.51 25.54
CA ASN A 5 64.08 61.18 26.18
C ASN A 5 62.63 60.78 26.47
N LYS A 6 61.72 61.74 26.70
CA LYS A 6 60.28 61.45 26.86
C LYS A 6 59.65 61.03 25.53
N ILE A 7 60.01 61.69 24.43
CA ILE A 7 59.52 61.35 23.08
C ILE A 7 60.02 59.95 22.68
N THR A 8 61.30 59.63 22.92
CA THR A 8 61.83 58.29 22.63
C THR A 8 61.14 57.19 23.43
N MET A 9 60.86 57.41 24.72
CA MET A 9 60.12 56.46 25.56
C MET A 9 58.68 56.24 25.08
N ILE A 10 58.00 57.31 24.66
CA ILE A 10 56.64 57.22 24.10
C ILE A 10 56.65 56.43 22.79
N ILE A 11 57.62 56.68 21.91
CA ILE A 11 57.77 55.94 20.64
C ILE A 11 58.04 54.46 20.92
N ILE A 12 58.93 54.12 21.84
CA ILE A 12 59.20 52.71 22.23
C ILE A 12 57.94 52.06 22.80
N PHE A 13 57.18 52.76 23.63
CA PHE A 13 55.92 52.26 24.20
C PHE A 13 54.88 51.98 23.10
N PHE A 14 54.70 52.87 22.13
CA PHE A 14 53.80 52.64 21.00
C PHE A 14 54.29 51.52 20.07
N ILE A 15 55.59 51.41 19.81
CA ILE A 15 56.18 50.29 19.04
C ILE A 15 55.91 48.96 19.76
N LEU A 16 56.11 48.91 21.07
CA LEU A 16 55.83 47.71 21.86
C LEU A 16 54.34 47.33 21.82
N ILE A 17 53.43 48.30 21.94
CA ILE A 17 51.99 48.06 21.78
C ILE A 17 51.68 47.51 20.39
N PHE A 18 52.27 48.11 19.34
CA PHE A 18 52.06 47.67 17.97
C PHE A 18 52.62 46.26 17.73
N CYS A 19 53.79 45.94 18.27
CA CYS A 19 54.38 44.60 18.24
C CYS A 19 53.53 43.58 19.00
N PHE A 20 52.98 43.93 20.18
CA PHE A 20 52.08 43.05 20.93
C PHE A 20 50.75 42.83 20.19
N ALA A 21 50.18 43.87 19.58
CA ALA A 21 48.97 43.75 18.76
C ALA A 21 49.21 42.89 17.51
N TYR A 22 50.37 43.05 16.86
CA TYR A 22 50.81 42.27 15.71
C TYR A 22 51.00 40.79 16.10
N LEU A 23 51.67 40.52 17.22
CA LEU A 23 51.86 39.16 17.74
C LEU A 23 50.51 38.50 18.06
N LYS A 24 49.58 39.25 18.67
CA LYS A 24 48.23 38.76 18.99
C LYS A 24 47.42 38.44 17.72
N TYR A 25 47.57 39.24 16.66
CA TYR A 25 46.96 38.99 15.36
C TYR A 25 47.49 37.71 14.70
N TRP A 26 48.81 37.49 14.71
CA TRP A 26 49.42 36.27 14.16
C TRP A 26 49.08 35.02 14.97
N VAL A 27 49.00 35.12 16.29
CA VAL A 27 48.51 34.03 17.16
C VAL A 27 47.05 33.70 16.84
N LEU A 28 46.19 34.71 16.67
CA LEU A 28 44.79 34.51 16.32
C LEU A 28 44.65 33.89 14.92
N LEU A 29 45.44 34.33 13.94
CA LEU A 29 45.49 33.78 12.58
C LEU A 29 45.98 32.33 12.56
N PHE A 30 46.98 32.01 13.40
CA PHE A 30 47.48 30.65 13.54
C PHE A 30 46.43 29.73 14.19
N ILE A 31 45.73 30.21 15.22
CA ILE A 31 44.64 29.45 15.86
C ILE A 31 43.48 29.24 14.88
N THR A 32 43.09 30.24 14.10
CA THR A 32 42.01 30.08 13.11
C THR A 32 42.42 29.16 11.97
N LEU A 33 43.66 29.22 11.50
CA LEU A 33 44.20 28.28 10.51
C LEU A 33 44.28 26.85 11.08
N LEU A 34 44.71 26.69 12.33
CA LEU A 34 44.75 25.39 13.00
C LEU A 34 43.35 24.82 13.19
N VAL A 35 42.38 25.63 13.63
CA VAL A 35 40.97 25.23 13.74
C VAL A 35 40.41 24.87 12.37
N PHE A 36 40.74 25.62 11.32
CA PHE A 36 40.35 25.33 9.93
C PHE A 36 40.97 24.02 9.43
N LEU A 37 42.26 23.78 9.68
CA LEU A 37 42.95 22.55 9.30
C LEU A 37 42.44 21.35 10.09
N VAL A 38 42.13 21.52 11.38
CA VAL A 38 41.52 20.49 12.24
C VAL A 38 40.10 20.20 11.77
N THR A 39 39.30 21.21 11.40
CA THR A 39 37.97 20.98 10.81
C THR A 39 38.08 20.31 9.45
N LEU A 40 39.04 20.69 8.59
CA LEU A 40 39.31 20.03 7.31
C LEU A 40 39.77 18.58 7.50
N TYR A 41 40.58 18.31 8.51
CA TYR A 41 41.06 16.98 8.89
C TYR A 41 39.95 16.12 9.51
N LEU A 42 39.06 16.71 10.33
CA LEU A 42 37.87 16.05 10.87
C LEU A 42 36.83 15.76 9.76
N LEU A 43 36.66 16.67 8.79
CA LEU A 43 35.90 16.44 7.56
C LEU A 43 36.51 15.31 6.71
N LYS A 44 37.83 15.21 6.67
CA LYS A 44 38.58 14.15 5.99
C LYS A 44 38.55 12.81 6.76
N LEU A 45 38.41 12.83 8.08
CA LEU A 45 38.20 11.65 8.92
C LEU A 45 36.75 11.13 8.80
N GLN A 46 35.76 12.02 8.68
CA GLN A 46 34.38 11.66 8.33
C GLN A 46 34.27 11.02 6.93
N SER A 47 35.29 11.13 6.06
CA SER A 47 35.29 10.58 4.70
C SER A 47 36.03 9.25 4.54
N LYS A 48 36.42 8.57 5.64
CA LYS A 48 36.82 7.15 5.57
C LYS A 48 35.56 6.31 5.29
N LYS A 49 35.22 6.22 4.00
CA LYS A 49 33.98 5.66 3.45
C LYS A 49 33.88 4.17 3.82
N ILE A 50 33.17 3.86 4.92
CA ILE A 50 32.88 2.47 5.29
C ILE A 50 31.93 1.91 4.23
N ILE A 51 32.41 0.94 3.46
CA ILE A 51 31.59 0.19 2.51
C ILE A 51 31.09 -1.06 3.25
N HIS A 52 29.77 -1.16 3.43
CA HIS A 52 29.14 -2.31 4.07
C HIS A 52 28.88 -3.39 3.03
N LYS A 53 29.33 -4.63 3.30
CA LYS A 53 29.19 -5.76 2.37
C LYS A 53 28.27 -6.84 2.97
N PRO A 54 26.93 -6.66 2.89
CA PRO A 54 25.98 -7.65 3.41
C PRO A 54 26.16 -9.00 2.70
N LYS A 55 26.09 -10.10 3.47
CA LYS A 55 26.14 -11.47 2.95
C LYS A 55 24.75 -12.07 2.71
N THR A 56 23.72 -11.51 3.34
CA THR A 56 22.34 -11.97 3.23
C THR A 56 21.40 -10.81 2.93
N LYS A 57 20.21 -11.14 2.42
CA LYS A 57 19.15 -10.17 2.16
C LYS A 57 18.72 -9.43 3.42
N GLU A 58 18.58 -10.12 4.54
CA GLU A 58 18.16 -9.53 5.82
C GLU A 58 19.17 -8.48 6.31
N THR A 59 20.46 -8.75 6.10
CA THR A 59 21.52 -7.79 6.44
C THR A 59 21.45 -6.57 5.52
N LEU A 60 21.16 -6.78 4.22
CA LEU A 60 20.95 -5.67 3.28
C LEU A 60 19.72 -4.84 3.67
N GLU A 61 18.60 -5.47 4.01
CA GLU A 61 17.38 -4.79 4.48
C GLU A 61 17.65 -3.96 5.74
N TYR A 62 18.39 -4.52 6.71
CA TYR A 62 18.79 -3.79 7.91
C TYR A 62 19.61 -2.54 7.58
N LEU A 63 20.57 -2.63 6.66
CA LEU A 63 21.39 -1.48 6.24
C LEU A 63 20.55 -0.39 5.55
N ILE A 64 19.58 -0.79 4.71
CA ILE A 64 18.64 0.13 4.06
C ILE A 64 17.75 0.84 5.10
N LEU A 65 17.23 0.10 6.08
CA LEU A 65 16.38 0.65 7.14
C LEU A 65 17.14 1.54 8.13
N SER A 66 18.46 1.32 8.27
CA SER A 66 19.36 2.10 9.12
C SER A 66 19.83 3.41 8.48
N ASP A 67 19.25 3.80 7.33
CA ASP A 67 19.53 5.05 6.62
C ASP A 67 20.98 5.19 6.15
N ILE A 68 21.67 4.06 5.94
CA ILE A 68 23.00 4.04 5.31
C ILE A 68 22.84 4.47 3.84
N PRO A 69 23.61 5.46 3.34
CA PRO A 69 23.56 5.85 1.93
C PRO A 69 23.80 4.65 1.02
N LEU A 70 22.91 4.42 0.03
CA LEU A 70 22.95 3.20 -0.79
C LEU A 70 24.29 3.01 -1.54
N LYS A 71 24.96 4.12 -1.90
CA LYS A 71 26.30 4.13 -2.50
C LYS A 71 27.42 3.57 -1.61
N ASN A 72 27.15 3.38 -0.32
CA ASN A 72 28.08 2.83 0.66
C ASN A 72 27.77 1.35 0.97
N ILE A 73 26.92 0.70 0.18
CA ILE A 73 26.58 -0.72 0.33
C ILE A 73 27.07 -1.48 -0.90
N ASP A 74 27.93 -2.49 -0.68
CA ASP A 74 28.40 -3.43 -1.69
C ASP A 74 27.47 -4.64 -1.75
N THR A 75 26.63 -4.70 -2.80
CA THR A 75 25.63 -5.75 -3.01
C THR A 75 26.16 -6.98 -3.76
N SER A 76 27.46 -7.06 -4.04
CA SER A 76 28.06 -8.13 -4.89
C SER A 76 27.84 -9.55 -4.40
N LEU A 77 27.45 -9.78 -3.15
CA LEU A 77 27.18 -11.13 -2.60
C LEU A 77 25.69 -11.50 -2.58
N ILE A 78 24.79 -10.59 -2.93
CA ILE A 78 23.35 -10.75 -2.76
C ILE A 78 22.75 -11.46 -3.96
N GLN A 79 21.95 -12.50 -3.71
CA GLN A 79 21.23 -13.27 -4.74
C GLN A 79 19.74 -12.95 -4.79
N ASP A 80 19.10 -12.68 -3.65
CA ASP A 80 17.69 -12.29 -3.57
C ASP A 80 17.54 -10.82 -3.17
N MET A 81 16.97 -10.02 -4.08
CA MET A 81 16.61 -8.62 -3.88
C MET A 81 15.09 -8.39 -3.86
N SER A 82 14.31 -9.45 -3.71
CA SER A 82 12.85 -9.33 -3.72
C SER A 82 12.33 -8.46 -2.58
N TYR A 83 11.38 -7.58 -2.89
CA TYR A 83 10.68 -6.70 -1.96
C TYR A 83 11.53 -5.72 -1.12
N LEU A 84 12.83 -5.56 -1.41
CA LEU A 84 13.76 -4.72 -0.63
C LEU A 84 13.26 -3.31 -0.34
N PHE A 85 12.61 -2.67 -1.33
CA PHE A 85 12.09 -1.31 -1.20
C PHE A 85 10.56 -1.25 -1.21
N SER A 86 9.86 -2.37 -1.02
CA SER A 86 8.39 -2.41 -1.17
C SER A 86 7.69 -1.36 -0.29
N ASN A 87 6.82 -0.56 -0.91
CA ASN A 87 6.00 0.51 -0.34
C ASN A 87 6.79 1.66 0.31
N ILE A 88 8.07 1.82 0.00
CA ILE A 88 8.82 2.99 0.44
C ILE A 88 8.32 4.23 -0.29
N SER A 89 7.88 5.23 0.48
CA SER A 89 7.31 6.49 0.00
C SER A 89 8.30 7.66 -0.04
N GLU A 90 9.44 7.53 0.66
CA GLU A 90 10.48 8.55 0.77
C GLU A 90 11.58 8.36 -0.30
N GLU A 91 12.23 9.44 -0.73
CA GLU A 91 13.32 9.40 -1.72
C GLU A 91 14.60 8.83 -1.08
N LYS A 92 14.69 7.50 -0.98
CA LYS A 92 15.87 6.78 -0.46
C LYS A 92 16.78 6.19 -1.53
N PHE A 93 16.59 6.54 -2.80
CA PHE A 93 17.21 5.83 -3.93
C PHE A 93 18.52 6.45 -4.45
N ILE A 94 19.06 7.45 -3.76
CA ILE A 94 20.32 8.11 -4.16
C ILE A 94 21.48 7.12 -3.98
N GLY A 95 22.21 6.84 -5.07
CA GLY A 95 23.35 5.92 -5.04
C GLY A 95 23.00 4.48 -5.42
N ILE A 96 21.72 4.18 -5.70
CA ILE A 96 21.29 2.83 -6.08
C ILE A 96 21.87 2.38 -7.44
N GLU A 97 22.23 3.34 -8.29
CA GLU A 97 22.92 3.10 -9.55
C GLU A 97 24.31 2.47 -9.36
N THR A 98 24.88 2.52 -8.15
CA THR A 98 26.22 1.96 -7.87
C THR A 98 26.20 0.49 -7.49
N TRP A 99 25.02 -0.10 -7.32
CA TRP A 99 24.87 -1.49 -6.87
C TRP A 99 25.35 -2.50 -7.91
N ASP A 100 26.07 -3.53 -7.43
CA ASP A 100 26.41 -4.72 -8.21
C ASP A 100 25.27 -5.74 -8.07
N THR A 101 24.58 -6.00 -9.18
CA THR A 101 23.47 -6.95 -9.26
C THR A 101 23.84 -8.24 -10.00
N SER A 102 25.11 -8.44 -10.36
CA SER A 102 25.58 -9.55 -11.21
C SER A 102 25.39 -10.95 -10.61
N ASN A 103 25.09 -11.05 -9.31
CA ASN A 103 24.76 -12.30 -8.63
C ASN A 103 23.28 -12.48 -8.30
N VAL A 104 22.43 -11.51 -8.63
CA VAL A 104 21.01 -11.52 -8.29
C VAL A 104 20.24 -12.43 -9.25
N ASP A 105 19.43 -13.34 -8.70
CA ASP A 105 18.54 -14.22 -9.46
C ASP A 105 17.04 -13.93 -9.24
N ASN A 106 16.69 -13.19 -8.18
CA ASN A 106 15.33 -12.80 -7.84
C ASN A 106 15.21 -11.30 -7.50
N MET A 107 14.36 -10.59 -8.23
CA MET A 107 14.04 -9.16 -8.04
C MET A 107 12.52 -8.94 -7.86
N GLU A 108 11.77 -9.97 -7.45
CA GLU A 108 10.32 -9.85 -7.30
C GLU A 108 9.93 -8.70 -6.38
N GLY A 109 9.11 -7.76 -6.87
CA GLY A 109 8.54 -6.71 -6.05
C GLY A 109 9.56 -5.73 -5.46
N MET A 110 10.79 -5.68 -5.96
CA MET A 110 11.88 -4.86 -5.40
C MET A 110 11.45 -3.41 -5.12
N PHE A 111 10.66 -2.79 -6.02
CA PHE A 111 10.10 -1.44 -5.87
C PHE A 111 8.57 -1.41 -5.82
N LEU A 112 7.92 -2.52 -5.43
CA LEU A 112 6.45 -2.62 -5.39
C LEU A 112 5.86 -1.47 -4.57
N GLY A 113 5.03 -0.63 -5.17
CA GLY A 113 4.33 0.46 -4.50
C GLY A 113 5.14 1.74 -4.32
N CYS A 114 6.40 1.80 -4.78
CA CYS A 114 7.22 3.01 -4.73
C CYS A 114 6.77 4.02 -5.78
N LYS A 115 5.68 4.76 -5.51
CA LYS A 115 5.02 5.67 -6.47
C LYS A 115 5.97 6.67 -7.14
N ASN A 116 6.95 7.18 -6.38
CA ASN A 116 7.91 8.20 -6.82
C ASN A 116 9.22 7.61 -7.39
N PHE A 117 9.40 6.29 -7.38
CA PHE A 117 10.63 5.68 -7.88
C PHE A 117 10.86 5.99 -9.36
N ASN A 118 12.01 6.61 -9.66
CA ASN A 118 12.43 6.92 -11.03
C ASN A 118 13.97 7.00 -11.14
N SER A 119 14.70 6.27 -10.30
CA SER A 119 16.17 6.26 -10.31
C SER A 119 16.74 5.45 -11.47
N TYR A 120 17.91 5.85 -11.97
CA TYR A 120 18.60 5.18 -13.07
C TYR A 120 19.09 3.79 -12.64
N VAL A 121 18.63 2.76 -13.36
CA VAL A 121 18.98 1.33 -13.11
C VAL A 121 19.40 0.59 -14.39
N ASN A 122 19.57 1.30 -15.51
CA ASN A 122 19.89 0.69 -16.81
C ASN A 122 21.31 0.09 -16.85
N ASN A 123 22.17 0.41 -15.89
CA ASN A 123 23.52 -0.12 -15.77
C ASN A 123 23.62 -1.42 -14.94
N TRP A 124 22.51 -1.88 -14.36
CA TRP A 124 22.49 -3.12 -13.60
C TRP A 124 22.68 -4.34 -14.49
N ASP A 125 23.47 -5.30 -14.01
CA ASP A 125 23.56 -6.63 -14.61
C ASP A 125 22.40 -7.49 -14.11
N VAL A 126 21.43 -7.73 -14.99
CA VAL A 126 20.26 -8.58 -14.71
C VAL A 126 20.36 -9.95 -15.40
N SER A 127 21.53 -10.30 -15.91
CA SER A 127 21.73 -11.48 -16.76
C SER A 127 21.40 -12.81 -16.07
N LYS A 128 21.44 -12.87 -14.73
CA LYS A 128 21.08 -14.07 -13.94
C LYS A 128 19.64 -14.07 -13.42
N VAL A 129 18.93 -12.94 -13.53
CA VAL A 129 17.61 -12.76 -12.91
C VAL A 129 16.56 -13.61 -13.63
N LYS A 130 15.85 -14.45 -12.87
CA LYS A 130 14.76 -15.32 -13.35
C LYS A 130 13.37 -14.77 -13.03
N ASN A 131 13.23 -14.02 -11.92
CA ASN A 131 11.94 -13.50 -11.45
C ASN A 131 12.00 -11.97 -11.24
N MET A 132 11.21 -11.23 -12.00
CA MET A 132 10.97 -9.79 -11.85
C MET A 132 9.48 -9.49 -11.68
N ALA A 133 8.69 -10.46 -11.20
CA ALA A 133 7.28 -10.22 -10.96
C ALA A 133 7.11 -9.00 -10.04
N LYS A 134 6.17 -8.11 -10.37
CA LYS A 134 5.83 -6.91 -9.61
C LYS A 134 6.99 -5.92 -9.36
N MET A 135 8.16 -6.07 -10.02
CA MET A 135 9.38 -5.31 -9.69
C MET A 135 9.14 -3.80 -9.60
N PHE A 136 8.36 -3.23 -10.53
CA PHE A 136 7.97 -1.82 -10.56
C PHE A 136 6.46 -1.61 -10.40
N GLN A 137 5.72 -2.61 -9.90
CA GLN A 137 4.26 -2.49 -9.79
C GLN A 137 3.91 -1.27 -8.91
N GLY A 138 3.12 -0.35 -9.42
CA GLY A 138 2.69 0.86 -8.71
C GLY A 138 3.73 1.98 -8.67
N CYS A 139 4.88 1.85 -9.36
CA CYS A 139 5.81 2.96 -9.57
C CYS A 139 5.26 3.93 -10.62
N GLU A 140 4.28 4.75 -10.24
CA GLU A 140 3.52 5.61 -11.16
C GLU A 140 4.42 6.58 -11.97
N ASN A 141 5.52 7.05 -11.36
CA ASN A 141 6.47 7.98 -11.97
C ASN A 141 7.62 7.32 -12.76
N PHE A 142 7.76 5.99 -12.71
CA PHE A 142 8.89 5.30 -13.32
C PHE A 142 8.85 5.41 -14.85
N ASN A 143 9.93 5.91 -15.43
CA ASN A 143 10.11 6.05 -16.87
C ASN A 143 11.60 6.03 -17.28
N GLN A 144 12.44 5.26 -16.56
CA GLN A 144 13.87 5.14 -16.86
C GLN A 144 14.14 4.06 -17.91
N ALA A 145 15.18 4.28 -18.73
CA ALA A 145 15.58 3.36 -19.78
C ALA A 145 16.01 1.99 -19.22
N LEU A 146 15.70 0.91 -19.95
CA LEU A 146 15.98 -0.49 -19.57
C LEU A 146 16.52 -1.32 -20.74
N ASP A 147 16.95 -0.65 -21.81
CA ASP A 147 17.35 -1.26 -23.08
C ASP A 147 18.68 -2.02 -23.02
N LYS A 148 19.51 -1.77 -21.99
CA LYS A 148 20.81 -2.43 -21.78
C LYS A 148 20.72 -3.74 -20.99
N TRP A 149 19.54 -4.05 -20.44
CA TRP A 149 19.35 -5.24 -19.63
C TRP A 149 19.41 -6.53 -20.47
N ASN A 150 20.27 -7.46 -20.07
CA ASN A 150 20.28 -8.82 -20.62
C ASN A 150 19.16 -9.66 -19.96
N THR A 151 18.01 -9.75 -20.62
CA THR A 151 16.82 -10.45 -20.10
C THR A 151 16.70 -11.93 -20.50
N SER A 152 17.77 -12.51 -21.07
CA SER A 152 17.74 -13.86 -21.65
C SER A 152 17.40 -14.99 -20.66
N ASN A 153 17.64 -14.80 -19.36
CA ASN A 153 17.30 -15.78 -18.31
C ASN A 153 15.96 -15.51 -17.60
N LEU A 154 15.28 -14.42 -17.95
CA LEU A 154 14.04 -14.02 -17.29
C LEU A 154 12.91 -14.99 -17.62
N VAL A 155 12.17 -15.41 -16.60
CA VAL A 155 11.06 -16.39 -16.72
C VAL A 155 9.71 -15.74 -16.36
N ASN A 156 9.70 -14.90 -15.32
CA ASN A 156 8.47 -14.34 -14.75
C ASN A 156 8.52 -12.81 -14.68
N THR A 157 7.64 -12.15 -15.45
CA THR A 157 7.42 -10.69 -15.45
C THR A 157 6.00 -10.31 -15.03
N HIS A 158 5.32 -11.20 -14.30
CA HIS A 158 3.96 -10.97 -13.80
C HIS A 158 3.84 -9.60 -13.14
N LYS A 159 2.99 -8.71 -13.65
CA LYS A 159 2.77 -7.35 -13.10
C LYS A 159 4.01 -6.45 -13.03
N MET A 160 5.10 -6.76 -13.74
CA MET A 160 6.38 -6.05 -13.61
C MET A 160 6.23 -4.53 -13.68
N PHE A 161 5.46 -4.00 -14.63
CA PHE A 161 5.18 -2.57 -14.79
C PHE A 161 3.73 -2.20 -14.45
N GLN A 162 2.97 -3.06 -13.76
CA GLN A 162 1.56 -2.80 -13.50
C GLN A 162 1.37 -1.44 -12.81
N GLY A 163 0.65 -0.52 -13.44
CA GLY A 163 0.39 0.81 -12.88
C GLY A 163 1.54 1.80 -12.98
N CYS A 164 2.62 1.49 -13.71
CA CYS A 164 3.62 2.47 -14.13
C CYS A 164 3.02 3.41 -15.18
N LYS A 165 2.24 4.40 -14.73
CA LYS A 165 1.43 5.27 -15.61
C LYS A 165 2.29 6.04 -16.61
N LYS A 166 3.49 6.48 -16.22
CA LYS A 166 4.42 7.25 -17.06
C LYS A 166 5.38 6.41 -17.92
N PHE A 167 5.45 5.09 -17.70
CA PHE A 167 6.43 4.25 -18.38
C PHE A 167 6.17 4.17 -19.88
N ASN A 168 7.15 4.58 -20.68
CA ASN A 168 7.11 4.58 -22.14
C ASN A 168 8.52 4.37 -22.75
N GLN A 169 9.37 3.59 -22.09
CA GLN A 169 10.74 3.35 -22.54
C GLN A 169 10.86 2.14 -23.46
N ASN A 170 11.79 2.21 -24.42
CA ASN A 170 12.00 1.16 -25.40
C ASN A 170 12.59 -0.10 -24.75
N ILE A 171 11.87 -1.22 -24.89
CA ILE A 171 12.24 -2.55 -24.39
C ILE A 171 12.13 -3.61 -25.50
N ASN A 172 12.08 -3.19 -26.77
CA ASN A 172 12.00 -4.10 -27.91
C ASN A 172 13.30 -4.92 -28.08
N SER A 173 14.42 -4.47 -27.49
CA SER A 173 15.71 -5.18 -27.49
C SER A 173 15.77 -6.37 -26.54
N TRP A 174 14.78 -6.54 -25.66
CA TRP A 174 14.78 -7.62 -24.66
C TRP A 174 14.71 -9.01 -25.31
N ASN A 175 15.53 -9.93 -24.80
CA ASN A 175 15.45 -11.34 -25.18
C ASN A 175 14.35 -12.03 -24.37
N THR A 176 13.17 -12.18 -24.96
CA THR A 176 12.01 -12.79 -24.29
C THR A 176 11.84 -14.29 -24.50
N SER A 177 12.82 -14.95 -25.14
CA SER A 177 12.71 -16.37 -25.54
C SER A 177 12.54 -17.35 -24.37
N ASN A 178 12.82 -16.92 -23.13
CA ASN A 178 12.62 -17.69 -21.92
C ASN A 178 11.44 -17.25 -21.05
N LEU A 179 10.71 -16.19 -21.42
CA LEU A 179 9.53 -15.77 -20.66
C LEU A 179 8.44 -16.85 -20.70
N ARG A 180 7.82 -17.11 -19.55
CA ARG A 180 6.66 -18.01 -19.39
C ARG A 180 5.42 -17.26 -18.94
N ILE A 181 5.60 -16.29 -18.03
CA ILE A 181 4.50 -15.56 -17.38
C ILE A 181 4.69 -14.06 -17.62
N THR A 182 3.80 -13.47 -18.42
CA THR A 182 3.75 -12.03 -18.73
C THR A 182 2.41 -11.39 -18.32
N SER A 183 1.60 -12.11 -17.54
CA SER A 183 0.29 -11.60 -17.11
C SER A 183 0.38 -10.28 -16.38
N LYS A 184 -0.47 -9.33 -16.78
CA LYS A 184 -0.54 -7.96 -16.25
C LYS A 184 0.76 -7.17 -16.35
N MET A 185 1.73 -7.58 -17.16
CA MET A 185 3.05 -6.93 -17.23
C MET A 185 2.94 -5.41 -17.46
N PHE A 186 2.04 -4.96 -18.34
CA PHE A 186 1.77 -3.55 -18.64
C PHE A 186 0.38 -3.09 -18.19
N TYR A 187 -0.30 -3.83 -17.31
CA TYR A 187 -1.65 -3.48 -16.87
C TYR A 187 -1.70 -2.05 -16.32
N ASN A 188 -2.61 -1.20 -16.83
CA ASN A 188 -2.70 0.24 -16.50
C ASN A 188 -1.42 1.07 -16.81
N CYS A 189 -0.55 0.64 -17.73
CA CYS A 189 0.51 1.50 -18.29
C CYS A 189 -0.09 2.43 -19.35
N ILE A 190 -0.70 3.53 -18.91
CA ILE A 190 -1.49 4.43 -19.78
C ILE A 190 -0.62 5.08 -20.87
N SER A 191 0.61 5.49 -20.54
CA SER A 191 1.53 6.14 -21.48
C SER A 191 2.33 5.18 -22.37
N PHE A 192 2.30 3.88 -22.13
CA PHE A 192 3.14 2.93 -22.86
C PHE A 192 2.70 2.81 -24.32
N ASN A 193 3.61 3.15 -25.23
CA ASN A 193 3.43 3.06 -26.67
C ASN A 193 4.78 2.82 -27.37
N GLN A 194 5.43 1.69 -27.08
CA GLN A 194 6.70 1.29 -27.71
C GLN A 194 6.52 -0.01 -28.48
N ALA A 195 7.32 -0.20 -29.53
CA ALA A 195 7.30 -1.41 -30.34
C ALA A 195 7.72 -2.65 -29.53
N LEU A 196 7.12 -3.80 -29.82
CA LEU A 196 7.40 -5.10 -29.18
C LEU A 196 7.50 -6.24 -30.21
N ASP A 197 7.69 -5.91 -31.48
CA ASP A 197 7.70 -6.82 -32.63
C ASP A 197 8.87 -7.82 -32.63
N LYS A 198 9.93 -7.55 -31.87
CA LYS A 198 11.11 -8.44 -31.74
C LYS A 198 10.97 -9.48 -30.63
N TRP A 199 9.89 -9.43 -29.85
CA TRP A 199 9.68 -10.36 -28.75
C TRP A 199 9.35 -11.77 -29.26
N ASN A 200 10.12 -12.76 -28.81
CA ASN A 200 9.81 -14.17 -28.97
C ASN A 200 8.77 -14.60 -27.92
N THR A 201 7.59 -15.03 -28.37
CA THR A 201 6.46 -15.42 -27.51
C THR A 201 6.26 -16.93 -27.38
N LEU A 202 7.10 -17.75 -28.01
CA LEU A 202 6.86 -19.20 -28.18
C LEU A 202 6.73 -19.96 -26.85
N LYS A 203 7.43 -19.52 -25.80
CA LYS A 203 7.38 -20.19 -24.49
C LYS A 203 6.37 -19.57 -23.52
N ILE A 204 5.73 -18.46 -23.88
CA ILE A 204 4.79 -17.77 -23.01
C ILE A 204 3.49 -18.58 -22.94
N THR A 205 3.06 -18.91 -21.72
CA THR A 205 1.82 -19.65 -21.47
C THR A 205 0.74 -18.78 -20.82
N ASN A 206 1.13 -17.72 -20.11
CA ASN A 206 0.21 -16.85 -19.39
C ASN A 206 0.47 -15.36 -19.69
N SER A 207 -0.44 -14.76 -20.45
CA SER A 207 -0.46 -13.33 -20.79
C SER A 207 -1.78 -12.65 -20.41
N LYS A 208 -2.47 -13.20 -19.41
CA LYS A 208 -3.72 -12.64 -18.88
C LYS A 208 -3.56 -11.14 -18.59
N SER A 209 -4.42 -10.31 -19.18
CA SER A 209 -4.46 -8.87 -18.94
C SER A 209 -3.14 -8.14 -19.20
N MET A 210 -2.25 -8.69 -20.04
CA MET A 210 -0.90 -8.16 -20.23
C MET A 210 -0.87 -6.67 -20.57
N PHE A 211 -1.76 -6.23 -21.47
CA PHE A 211 -1.90 -4.84 -21.91
C PHE A 211 -3.21 -4.20 -21.44
N GLU A 212 -3.91 -4.78 -20.46
CA GLU A 212 -5.23 -4.26 -20.09
C GLU A 212 -5.13 -2.80 -19.60
N ASN A 213 -5.95 -1.92 -20.19
CA ASN A 213 -5.95 -0.46 -20.03
C ASN A 213 -4.67 0.28 -20.46
N CYS A 214 -3.86 -0.28 -21.38
CA CYS A 214 -2.83 0.47 -22.10
C CYS A 214 -3.48 1.35 -23.20
N LYS A 215 -4.01 2.51 -22.81
CA LYS A 215 -4.81 3.37 -23.70
C LYS A 215 -4.04 3.90 -24.92
N ASN A 216 -2.75 4.19 -24.77
CA ASN A 216 -1.93 4.79 -25.82
C ASN A 216 -1.21 3.75 -26.70
N PHE A 217 -1.29 2.46 -26.38
CA PHE A 217 -0.54 1.43 -27.10
C PHE A 217 -1.18 1.15 -28.47
N THR A 218 -0.45 1.46 -29.55
CA THR A 218 -0.93 1.33 -30.94
C THR A 218 0.01 0.54 -31.87
N HIS A 219 1.17 0.11 -31.40
CA HIS A 219 2.13 -0.65 -32.22
C HIS A 219 1.63 -2.05 -32.58
N SER A 220 1.94 -2.49 -33.80
CA SER A 220 1.54 -3.82 -34.29
C SER A 220 2.24 -4.96 -33.52
N LEU A 221 1.49 -6.03 -33.27
CA LEU A 221 1.95 -7.29 -32.70
C LEU A 221 1.79 -8.49 -33.67
N ASP A 222 1.70 -8.23 -34.98
CA ASP A 222 1.46 -9.27 -36.00
C ASP A 222 2.49 -10.43 -35.98
N ASN A 223 3.71 -10.18 -35.49
CA ASN A 223 4.77 -11.19 -35.42
C ASN A 223 4.66 -12.11 -34.20
N TRP A 224 3.71 -11.89 -33.29
CA TRP A 224 3.58 -12.66 -32.05
C TRP A 224 2.88 -14.00 -32.29
N ASN A 225 3.57 -15.11 -31.99
CA ASN A 225 2.94 -16.42 -31.95
C ASN A 225 2.20 -16.63 -30.61
N ILE A 226 0.86 -16.67 -30.66
CA ILE A 226 0.01 -16.82 -29.48
C ILE A 226 -0.50 -18.25 -29.24
N LYS A 227 -0.07 -19.24 -30.04
CA LYS A 227 -0.59 -20.62 -29.98
C LYS A 227 -0.38 -21.25 -28.59
N ASN A 228 0.76 -20.98 -27.98
CA ASN A 228 1.15 -21.57 -26.69
C ASN A 228 0.64 -20.78 -25.48
N ILE A 229 0.01 -19.62 -25.70
CA ILE A 229 -0.59 -18.82 -24.62
C ILE A 229 -1.95 -19.42 -24.29
N THR A 230 -1.99 -20.23 -23.22
CA THR A 230 -3.21 -20.91 -22.75
C THR A 230 -4.06 -20.01 -21.87
N ILE A 231 -3.45 -19.06 -21.15
CA ILE A 231 -4.15 -18.08 -20.28
C ILE A 231 -3.98 -16.68 -20.88
N LYS A 232 -5.01 -16.20 -21.59
CA LYS A 232 -4.98 -14.93 -22.35
C LYS A 232 -6.21 -14.05 -22.12
N ASP A 233 -6.96 -14.29 -21.04
CA ASP A 233 -8.14 -13.47 -20.69
C ASP A 233 -7.77 -11.99 -20.65
N ASN A 234 -8.58 -11.14 -21.27
CA ASN A 234 -8.45 -9.68 -21.23
C ASN A 234 -7.07 -9.16 -21.68
N MET A 235 -6.26 -9.95 -22.39
CA MET A 235 -4.88 -9.60 -22.75
C MET A 235 -4.77 -8.20 -23.38
N PHE A 236 -5.78 -7.78 -24.15
CA PHE A 236 -5.85 -6.47 -24.82
C PHE A 236 -7.09 -5.64 -24.41
N SER A 237 -7.73 -5.96 -23.28
CA SER A 237 -8.94 -5.26 -22.81
C SER A 237 -8.65 -3.78 -22.52
N GLY A 238 -9.47 -2.85 -23.04
CA GLY A 238 -9.26 -1.41 -22.81
C GLY A 238 -8.10 -0.76 -23.61
N CYS A 239 -7.47 -1.47 -24.55
CA CYS A 239 -6.55 -0.92 -25.55
C CYS A 239 -7.29 -0.39 -26.80
N CYS A 240 -6.69 0.58 -27.50
CA CYS A 240 -7.20 1.07 -28.80
C CYS A 240 -7.05 -0.01 -29.89
N LYS A 241 -8.08 -0.14 -30.74
CA LYS A 241 -8.36 -1.27 -31.66
C LYS A 241 -7.36 -1.50 -32.82
N SER A 242 -6.15 -0.94 -32.83
CA SER A 242 -5.28 -0.89 -34.03
C SER A 242 -3.96 -1.68 -33.94
N ILE A 243 -3.87 -2.71 -33.10
CA ILE A 243 -2.61 -3.44 -32.84
C ILE A 243 -2.36 -4.68 -33.71
N PHE A 244 -3.29 -5.03 -34.61
CA PHE A 244 -3.15 -6.16 -35.54
C PHE A 244 -3.61 -5.75 -36.95
N SER A 245 -2.92 -6.26 -37.97
CA SER A 245 -3.37 -6.16 -39.36
C SER A 245 -4.69 -6.92 -39.58
N LEU A 246 -5.50 -6.48 -40.54
CA LEU A 246 -6.80 -7.10 -40.86
C LEU A 246 -6.69 -8.59 -41.21
N ALA A 247 -5.54 -9.01 -41.76
CA ALA A 247 -5.24 -10.39 -42.12
C ALA A 247 -5.14 -11.34 -40.91
N ASN A 248 -4.69 -10.83 -39.76
CA ASN A 248 -4.56 -11.62 -38.54
C ASN A 248 -5.78 -11.50 -37.61
N PHE A 249 -6.64 -10.50 -37.79
CA PHE A 249 -7.76 -10.18 -36.90
C PHE A 249 -8.62 -11.41 -36.50
N LYS A 250 -8.94 -12.33 -37.42
CA LYS A 250 -9.75 -13.54 -37.15
C LYS A 250 -9.14 -14.51 -36.12
N GLN A 251 -7.82 -14.59 -36.02
CA GLN A 251 -7.15 -15.45 -35.02
C GLN A 251 -7.20 -14.81 -33.62
N TYR A 252 -7.28 -13.48 -33.56
CA TYR A 252 -7.25 -12.69 -32.32
C TYR A 252 -8.64 -12.15 -31.94
N GLU A 253 -9.66 -12.27 -32.80
CA GLU A 253 -11.05 -11.84 -32.57
C GLU A 253 -11.63 -12.45 -31.28
N LYS A 254 -11.32 -13.72 -30.97
CA LYS A 254 -11.71 -14.36 -29.69
C LYS A 254 -11.03 -13.78 -28.44
N LEU A 255 -10.05 -12.90 -28.60
CA LEU A 255 -9.29 -12.20 -27.54
C LEU A 255 -9.74 -10.76 -27.34
N PHE A 256 -10.54 -10.23 -28.27
CA PHE A 256 -11.22 -8.95 -28.17
C PHE A 256 -12.70 -9.22 -27.95
N LYS A 257 -13.21 -9.09 -26.73
CA LYS A 257 -14.67 -9.12 -26.51
C LYS A 257 -15.25 -7.72 -26.73
N ASP A 258 -16.22 -7.68 -27.64
CA ASP A 258 -16.84 -6.52 -28.28
C ASP A 258 -17.79 -5.67 -27.42
N HIS A 259 -17.90 -4.38 -27.82
CA HIS A 259 -19.17 -3.63 -27.82
C HIS A 259 -19.65 -3.41 -29.28
N LYS A 260 -20.66 -4.22 -29.66
CA LYS A 260 -21.78 -4.17 -30.66
C LYS A 260 -21.84 -3.20 -31.87
N ASN A 261 -22.41 -3.67 -33.01
CA ASN A 261 -23.77 -3.30 -33.48
C ASN A 261 -24.36 -4.11 -34.68
N ASN A 262 -25.70 -4.17 -34.72
CA ASN A 262 -26.65 -4.89 -35.60
C ASN A 262 -26.55 -4.66 -37.13
N THR A 263 -26.93 -5.68 -37.94
CA THR A 263 -28.18 -5.74 -38.73
C THR A 263 -28.29 -7.03 -39.56
N THR A 264 -29.33 -7.84 -39.31
CA THR A 264 -30.27 -8.37 -40.32
C THR A 264 -31.49 -8.95 -39.60
N GLN A 265 -32.67 -8.39 -39.91
CA GLN A 265 -34.00 -8.86 -39.48
C GLN A 265 -34.42 -10.12 -40.25
N SER A 266 -35.10 -11.06 -39.58
CA SER A 266 -36.52 -11.41 -39.84
C SER A 266 -37.02 -12.64 -39.03
N PHE A 267 -38.09 -12.44 -38.24
CA PHE A 267 -39.35 -13.23 -38.13
C PHE A 267 -39.28 -14.74 -37.72
N ILE A 268 -39.96 -15.33 -36.71
CA ILE A 268 -41.34 -15.23 -36.16
C ILE A 268 -41.46 -15.83 -34.72
N PHE A 269 -42.25 -15.14 -33.87
CA PHE A 269 -43.09 -15.43 -32.68
C PHE A 269 -42.85 -16.54 -31.62
N GLY A 270 -42.97 -16.15 -30.34
CA GLY A 270 -43.51 -17.02 -29.26
C GLY A 270 -43.32 -16.65 -27.77
N LYS A 271 -44.11 -15.68 -27.24
CA LYS A 271 -44.61 -15.51 -25.83
C LYS A 271 -43.68 -15.12 -24.63
N LYS A 272 -43.95 -13.88 -24.15
CA LYS A 272 -43.87 -13.25 -22.80
C LYS A 272 -42.49 -12.99 -22.13
N GLU A 273 -42.24 -11.70 -21.93
CA GLU A 273 -41.02 -11.00 -21.49
C GLU A 273 -40.77 -11.01 -19.97
N TYR A 274 -39.53 -11.32 -19.59
CA TYR A 274 -38.77 -10.61 -18.55
C TYR A 274 -37.38 -10.29 -19.12
N ALA A 275 -36.86 -9.09 -18.82
CA ALA A 275 -35.67 -8.49 -19.41
C ALA A 275 -34.41 -9.39 -19.35
N HIS A 276 -33.53 -9.25 -20.35
CA HIS A 276 -32.26 -9.98 -20.42
C HIS A 276 -31.43 -9.81 -19.13
N MET A 277 -31.25 -10.90 -18.37
CA MET A 277 -30.40 -10.95 -17.19
C MET A 277 -28.92 -10.89 -17.59
N TYR A 278 -28.17 -9.93 -17.04
CA TYR A 278 -26.73 -9.84 -17.18
C TYR A 278 -26.05 -10.96 -16.39
N ASN A 279 -25.19 -11.74 -17.02
CA ASN A 279 -24.49 -12.86 -16.40
C ASN A 279 -22.98 -12.62 -16.45
N PRO A 280 -22.44 -11.68 -15.64
CA PRO A 280 -21.00 -11.43 -15.58
C PRO A 280 -20.26 -12.69 -15.16
N LYS A 281 -19.29 -13.09 -15.98
CA LYS A 281 -18.39 -14.21 -15.73
C LYS A 281 -17.15 -13.77 -14.96
N THR A 282 -16.91 -12.47 -14.89
CA THR A 282 -15.77 -11.89 -14.19
C THR A 282 -16.17 -10.73 -13.30
N LYS A 283 -15.37 -10.48 -12.27
CA LYS A 283 -15.48 -9.31 -11.42
C LYS A 283 -15.43 -7.99 -12.21
N SER A 284 -14.68 -7.91 -13.31
CA SER A 284 -14.60 -6.71 -14.14
C SER A 284 -15.88 -6.46 -14.94
N GLU A 285 -16.49 -7.52 -15.49
CA GLU A 285 -17.81 -7.43 -16.14
C GLU A 285 -18.86 -6.98 -15.12
N LEU A 286 -18.85 -7.59 -13.92
CA LEU A 286 -19.71 -7.14 -12.82
C LEU A 286 -19.42 -5.67 -12.45
N LYS A 287 -18.14 -5.26 -12.39
CA LYS A 287 -17.73 -3.88 -12.08
C LYS A 287 -18.29 -2.88 -13.10
N ALA A 288 -18.21 -3.19 -14.39
CA ALA A 288 -18.74 -2.33 -15.45
C ALA A 288 -20.26 -2.17 -15.32
N LEU A 289 -20.98 -3.26 -15.07
CA LEU A 289 -22.43 -3.25 -14.86
C LEU A 289 -22.83 -2.42 -13.63
N VAL A 290 -22.11 -2.53 -12.52
CA VAL A 290 -22.45 -1.76 -11.31
C VAL A 290 -22.05 -0.28 -11.39
N ASP A 291 -21.03 0.05 -12.20
CA ASP A 291 -20.56 1.41 -12.45
C ASP A 291 -21.46 2.19 -13.38
N ASP A 292 -22.11 1.51 -14.33
CA ASP A 292 -23.21 2.10 -15.07
C ASP A 292 -24.39 2.32 -14.12
N LEU A 293 -24.62 3.57 -13.75
CA LEU A 293 -25.66 3.97 -12.81
C LEU A 293 -27.08 3.68 -13.32
N ASN A 294 -27.26 3.43 -14.62
CA ASN A 294 -28.56 3.10 -15.21
C ASN A 294 -28.86 1.59 -15.19
N THR A 295 -27.85 0.75 -15.00
CA THR A 295 -28.05 -0.70 -14.87
C THR A 295 -28.70 -1.00 -13.51
N SER A 296 -29.79 -1.77 -13.53
CA SER A 296 -30.45 -2.25 -12.31
C SER A 296 -29.66 -3.41 -11.71
N LEU A 297 -29.42 -3.40 -10.40
CA LEU A 297 -28.62 -4.45 -9.76
C LEU A 297 -29.35 -5.80 -9.71
N LYS A 298 -30.69 -5.81 -9.71
CA LYS A 298 -31.53 -7.02 -9.79
C LYS A 298 -31.35 -7.79 -11.10
N ASP A 299 -30.99 -7.08 -12.18
CA ASP A 299 -30.82 -7.66 -13.50
C ASP A 299 -29.43 -8.30 -13.66
N ILE A 300 -28.60 -8.32 -12.60
CA ILE A 300 -27.23 -8.86 -12.63
C ILE A 300 -27.14 -10.14 -11.79
N ASN A 301 -26.88 -11.26 -12.46
CA ASN A 301 -26.61 -12.53 -11.82
C ASN A 301 -25.13 -12.65 -11.40
N VAL A 302 -24.88 -12.67 -10.10
CA VAL A 302 -23.52 -12.76 -9.52
C VAL A 302 -23.15 -14.13 -8.97
N SER A 303 -24.00 -15.14 -9.12
CA SER A 303 -23.82 -16.49 -8.54
C SER A 303 -22.49 -17.17 -8.89
N ASN A 304 -21.90 -16.84 -10.04
CA ASN A 304 -20.61 -17.40 -10.50
C ASN A 304 -19.38 -16.57 -10.07
N ILE A 305 -19.57 -15.47 -9.34
CA ILE A 305 -18.49 -14.55 -8.96
C ILE A 305 -17.86 -14.98 -7.63
N GLN A 306 -16.53 -15.11 -7.62
CA GLN A 306 -15.78 -15.51 -6.41
C GLN A 306 -15.05 -14.34 -5.73
N GLU A 307 -14.90 -13.20 -6.41
CA GLU A 307 -14.15 -12.04 -5.90
C GLU A 307 -14.96 -10.75 -6.15
N MET A 308 -15.25 -10.01 -5.10
CA MET A 308 -16.00 -8.75 -5.14
C MET A 308 -15.22 -7.56 -4.56
N ASP A 309 -13.90 -7.69 -4.41
CA ASP A 309 -13.09 -6.61 -3.83
C ASP A 309 -13.26 -5.29 -4.59
N CYS A 310 -13.44 -4.16 -3.91
CA CYS A 310 -13.60 -2.85 -4.52
C CYS A 310 -14.78 -2.69 -5.51
N LEU A 311 -15.78 -3.60 -5.51
CA LEU A 311 -16.81 -3.62 -6.56
C LEU A 311 -17.59 -2.31 -6.67
N PHE A 312 -17.92 -1.67 -5.56
CA PHE A 312 -18.55 -0.36 -5.51
C PHE A 312 -17.61 0.73 -4.99
N LYS A 313 -16.29 0.50 -4.92
CA LYS A 313 -15.35 1.47 -4.31
C LYS A 313 -15.50 2.87 -4.91
N ASN A 314 -15.80 3.83 -4.05
CA ASN A 314 -16.09 5.24 -4.32
C ASN A 314 -17.23 5.47 -5.32
N SER A 315 -18.16 4.52 -5.44
CA SER A 315 -19.29 4.62 -6.36
C SER A 315 -20.17 5.82 -6.02
N LYS A 316 -20.62 6.51 -7.08
CA LYS A 316 -21.58 7.62 -6.99
C LYS A 316 -23.04 7.14 -6.98
N ARG A 317 -23.26 5.81 -7.10
CA ARG A 317 -24.58 5.18 -7.06
C ARG A 317 -25.32 5.56 -5.79
N LYS A 318 -26.59 5.96 -5.95
CA LYS A 318 -27.49 6.32 -4.84
C LYS A 318 -28.49 5.20 -4.55
N ASP A 319 -28.97 4.56 -5.61
CA ASP A 319 -29.90 3.44 -5.54
C ASP A 319 -29.14 2.12 -5.72
N PHE A 320 -29.24 1.29 -4.69
CA PHE A 320 -28.65 -0.05 -4.61
C PHE A 320 -29.75 -1.12 -4.47
N SER A 321 -31.00 -0.81 -4.81
CA SER A 321 -32.09 -1.80 -4.84
C SER A 321 -31.76 -2.95 -5.80
N GLY A 322 -32.20 -4.16 -5.44
CA GLY A 322 -31.88 -5.40 -6.14
C GLY A 322 -30.56 -6.04 -5.73
N ILE A 323 -29.70 -5.37 -4.95
CA ILE A 323 -28.45 -5.97 -4.45
C ILE A 323 -28.71 -7.05 -3.39
N GLU A 324 -29.86 -6.96 -2.70
CA GLU A 324 -30.35 -7.97 -1.76
C GLU A 324 -30.66 -9.30 -2.46
N GLU A 325 -30.91 -9.31 -3.77
CA GLU A 325 -31.22 -10.54 -4.53
C GLU A 325 -29.96 -11.31 -4.98
N TRP A 326 -28.77 -10.74 -4.75
CA TRP A 326 -27.51 -11.33 -5.19
C TRP A 326 -27.16 -12.60 -4.41
N ASP A 327 -26.97 -13.71 -5.14
CA ASP A 327 -26.35 -14.92 -4.60
C ASP A 327 -24.83 -14.77 -4.52
N VAL A 328 -24.32 -14.48 -3.32
CA VAL A 328 -22.89 -14.33 -3.03
C VAL A 328 -22.25 -15.58 -2.40
N SER A 329 -22.94 -16.72 -2.40
CA SER A 329 -22.50 -17.96 -1.71
C SER A 329 -21.20 -18.55 -2.25
N ASN A 330 -20.75 -18.12 -3.45
CA ASN A 330 -19.47 -18.50 -4.04
C ASN A 330 -18.35 -17.47 -3.82
N VAL A 331 -18.65 -16.33 -3.22
CA VAL A 331 -17.67 -15.26 -2.98
C VAL A 331 -16.72 -15.64 -1.86
N THR A 332 -15.42 -15.42 -2.10
CA THR A 332 -14.33 -15.70 -1.17
C THR A 332 -13.61 -14.43 -0.68
N SER A 333 -13.82 -13.29 -1.34
CA SER A 333 -13.20 -12.01 -0.99
C SER A 333 -14.10 -10.81 -1.32
N MET A 334 -14.25 -9.88 -0.37
CA MET A 334 -15.04 -8.65 -0.47
C MET A 334 -14.29 -7.43 0.12
N ASN A 335 -12.96 -7.39 0.04
CA ASN A 335 -12.17 -6.26 0.55
C ASN A 335 -12.60 -4.97 -0.11
N GLU A 336 -12.82 -3.91 0.67
CA GLU A 336 -13.13 -2.57 0.15
C GLU A 336 -14.36 -2.51 -0.78
N MET A 337 -15.25 -3.51 -0.77
CA MET A 337 -16.38 -3.63 -1.71
C MET A 337 -17.21 -2.35 -1.79
N PHE A 338 -17.51 -1.70 -0.67
CA PHE A 338 -18.25 -0.44 -0.61
C PHE A 338 -17.41 0.73 -0.10
N TYR A 339 -16.07 0.63 -0.13
CA TYR A 339 -15.18 1.69 0.35
C TYR A 339 -15.57 3.05 -0.24
N GLY A 340 -15.85 4.04 0.59
CA GLY A 340 -16.19 5.41 0.20
C GLY A 340 -17.61 5.60 -0.33
N CYS A 341 -18.47 4.58 -0.34
CA CYS A 341 -19.88 4.70 -0.73
C CYS A 341 -20.69 5.42 0.35
N LYS A 342 -20.62 6.75 0.38
CA LYS A 342 -21.26 7.58 1.41
C LYS A 342 -22.77 7.37 1.54
N ASN A 343 -23.45 6.92 0.48
CA ASN A 343 -24.89 6.68 0.45
C ASN A 343 -25.31 5.21 0.63
N PHE A 344 -24.37 4.27 0.73
CA PHE A 344 -24.71 2.86 0.83
C PHE A 344 -25.37 2.53 2.18
N ASN A 345 -26.57 1.95 2.12
CA ASN A 345 -27.33 1.47 3.29
C ASN A 345 -28.34 0.36 2.90
N SER A 346 -28.06 -0.41 1.84
CA SER A 346 -28.96 -1.50 1.39
C SER A 346 -28.87 -2.71 2.29
N TYR A 347 -29.98 -3.44 2.41
CA TYR A 347 -30.06 -4.69 3.15
C TYR A 347 -29.19 -5.78 2.50
N VAL A 348 -28.24 -6.33 3.27
CA VAL A 348 -27.33 -7.40 2.83
C VAL A 348 -27.21 -8.53 3.86
N ASN A 349 -28.08 -8.54 4.88
CA ASN A 349 -28.03 -9.53 5.97
C ASN A 349 -28.40 -10.95 5.50
N ASN A 350 -29.05 -11.09 4.35
CA ASN A 350 -29.42 -12.36 3.73
C ASN A 350 -28.29 -13.01 2.90
N TRP A 351 -27.17 -12.33 2.71
CA TRP A 351 -26.03 -12.86 1.98
C TRP A 351 -25.35 -14.02 2.70
N ASP A 352 -25.12 -15.13 1.99
CA ASP A 352 -24.26 -16.20 2.48
C ASP A 352 -22.77 -15.84 2.31
N VAL A 353 -22.18 -15.32 3.39
CA VAL A 353 -20.76 -14.94 3.43
C VAL A 353 -19.85 -16.03 4.00
N SER A 354 -20.35 -17.27 4.17
CA SER A 354 -19.64 -18.34 4.89
C SER A 354 -18.30 -18.76 4.24
N LYS A 355 -18.15 -18.53 2.94
CA LYS A 355 -16.89 -18.78 2.19
C LYS A 355 -15.95 -17.57 2.12
N VAL A 356 -16.39 -16.38 2.55
CA VAL A 356 -15.59 -15.17 2.48
C VAL A 356 -14.47 -15.22 3.52
N LYS A 357 -13.24 -14.92 3.09
CA LYS A 357 -12.03 -14.92 3.93
C LYS A 357 -11.52 -13.53 4.23
N TYR A 358 -11.81 -12.56 3.37
CA TYR A 358 -11.28 -11.20 3.42
C TYR A 358 -12.38 -10.16 3.22
N MET A 359 -12.58 -9.28 4.21
CA MET A 359 -13.57 -8.17 4.22
C MET A 359 -12.96 -6.87 4.74
N ASN A 360 -11.63 -6.70 4.59
CA ASN A 360 -10.95 -5.51 5.09
C ASN A 360 -11.55 -4.27 4.44
N LYS A 361 -11.87 -3.25 5.24
CA LYS A 361 -12.39 -1.96 4.78
C LYS A 361 -13.66 -2.05 3.91
N MET A 362 -14.44 -3.13 4.02
CA MET A 362 -15.63 -3.36 3.17
C MET A 362 -16.61 -2.18 3.17
N PHE A 363 -16.87 -1.55 4.31
CA PHE A 363 -17.76 -0.39 4.46
C PHE A 363 -17.01 0.90 4.82
N TYR A 364 -15.68 0.94 4.70
CA TYR A 364 -14.87 2.12 5.06
C TYR A 364 -15.46 3.39 4.44
N GLY A 365 -15.83 4.38 5.24
CA GLY A 365 -16.38 5.66 4.79
C GLY A 365 -17.84 5.62 4.29
N CYS A 366 -18.56 4.51 4.47
CA CYS A 366 -20.00 4.44 4.25
C CYS A 366 -20.76 5.17 5.37
N LYS A 367 -20.79 6.49 5.31
CA LYS A 367 -21.28 7.37 6.38
C LYS A 367 -22.73 7.12 6.81
N LYS A 368 -23.59 6.60 5.91
CA LYS A 368 -25.00 6.29 6.16
C LYS A 368 -25.28 4.83 6.49
N PHE A 369 -24.27 3.96 6.44
CA PHE A 369 -24.47 2.53 6.64
C PHE A 369 -24.86 2.23 8.10
N ASN A 370 -25.97 1.52 8.29
CA ASN A 370 -26.50 1.11 9.58
C ASN A 370 -27.40 -0.14 9.47
N GLN A 371 -27.03 -1.08 8.58
CA GLN A 371 -27.79 -2.32 8.38
C GLN A 371 -27.30 -3.44 9.28
N ASN A 372 -28.22 -4.30 9.72
CA ASN A 372 -27.91 -5.46 10.56
C ASN A 372 -27.06 -6.47 9.77
N LEU A 373 -25.99 -6.99 10.41
CA LEU A 373 -25.08 -7.99 9.84
C LEU A 373 -24.87 -9.19 10.79
N ASN A 374 -25.63 -9.27 11.88
CA ASN A 374 -25.37 -10.22 12.97
C ASN A 374 -25.65 -11.68 12.57
N ASN A 375 -26.32 -11.92 11.44
CA ASN A 375 -26.59 -13.27 10.93
C ASN A 375 -25.49 -13.80 9.99
N TRP A 376 -24.49 -12.99 9.67
CA TRP A 376 -23.38 -13.41 8.81
C TRP A 376 -22.51 -14.49 9.47
N ASN A 377 -22.23 -15.56 8.73
CA ASN A 377 -21.32 -16.60 9.17
C ASN A 377 -19.86 -16.18 8.95
N THR A 378 -19.22 -15.63 9.98
CA THR A 378 -17.87 -15.05 9.88
C THR A 378 -16.71 -16.00 10.22
N LYS A 379 -16.98 -17.30 10.44
CA LYS A 379 -15.98 -18.30 10.88
C LYS A 379 -14.76 -18.47 9.95
N SER A 380 -14.85 -17.95 8.73
CA SER A 380 -13.83 -18.04 7.67
C SER A 380 -12.97 -16.77 7.58
N LEU A 381 -13.36 -15.67 8.23
CA LEU A 381 -12.65 -14.40 8.16
C LEU A 381 -11.31 -14.44 8.89
N LYS A 382 -10.29 -13.82 8.28
CA LYS A 382 -8.95 -13.70 8.88
C LYS A 382 -8.65 -12.29 9.42
N SER A 383 -9.35 -11.29 8.90
CA SER A 383 -9.22 -9.89 9.34
C SER A 383 -10.47 -9.10 8.96
N ILE A 384 -10.79 -8.12 9.81
CA ILE A 384 -11.87 -7.14 9.63
C ILE A 384 -11.31 -5.70 9.71
N ALA A 385 -10.01 -5.54 9.40
CA ALA A 385 -9.30 -4.28 9.57
C ALA A 385 -9.99 -3.15 8.80
N GLY A 386 -10.33 -2.07 9.50
CA GLY A 386 -10.99 -0.90 8.95
C GLY A 386 -12.40 -1.13 8.40
N MET A 387 -13.05 -2.28 8.68
CA MET A 387 -14.30 -2.67 8.03
C MET A 387 -15.39 -1.61 8.10
N PHE A 388 -15.54 -0.91 9.23
CA PHE A 388 -16.53 0.15 9.45
C PHE A 388 -15.89 1.53 9.67
N TYR A 389 -14.62 1.73 9.35
CA TYR A 389 -13.93 3.00 9.58
C TYR A 389 -14.75 4.18 9.03
N ASN A 390 -15.07 5.18 9.86
CA ASN A 390 -15.84 6.37 9.52
C ASN A 390 -17.28 6.08 9.00
N CYS A 391 -17.85 4.92 9.34
CA CYS A 391 -19.29 4.65 9.28
C CYS A 391 -20.00 5.33 10.45
N LYS A 392 -20.17 6.66 10.34
CA LYS A 392 -20.64 7.51 11.44
C LYS A 392 -21.96 7.06 12.08
N THR A 393 -22.89 6.53 11.29
CA THR A 393 -24.23 6.11 11.74
C THR A 393 -24.31 4.66 12.23
N PHE A 394 -23.28 3.85 12.00
CA PHE A 394 -23.35 2.41 12.25
C PHE A 394 -23.46 2.12 13.75
N ASN A 395 -24.51 1.40 14.15
CA ASN A 395 -24.79 1.00 15.52
C ASN A 395 -25.64 -0.28 15.55
N GLN A 396 -25.21 -1.32 14.84
CA GLN A 396 -25.91 -2.61 14.75
C GLN A 396 -25.13 -3.72 15.47
N PRO A 397 -25.83 -4.70 16.08
CA PRO A 397 -25.18 -5.75 16.85
C PRO A 397 -24.30 -6.65 15.97
N LEU A 398 -23.17 -7.09 16.53
CA LEU A 398 -22.18 -7.98 15.91
C LEU A 398 -21.73 -9.09 16.87
N ASP A 399 -22.46 -9.29 17.96
CA ASP A 399 -22.14 -10.22 19.06
C ASP A 399 -22.17 -11.70 18.65
N LYS A 400 -22.82 -12.04 17.52
CA LYS A 400 -22.87 -13.41 16.98
C LYS A 400 -21.72 -13.74 16.03
N TRP A 401 -20.85 -12.78 15.73
CA TRP A 401 -19.71 -13.02 14.85
C TRP A 401 -18.68 -13.94 15.52
N ASN A 402 -18.25 -14.97 14.79
CA ASN A 402 -17.11 -15.78 15.18
C ASN A 402 -15.80 -15.07 14.82
N THR A 403 -15.04 -14.65 15.83
CA THR A 403 -13.76 -13.92 15.66
C THR A 403 -12.52 -14.76 15.95
N SER A 404 -12.66 -16.06 16.25
CA SER A 404 -11.58 -16.98 16.69
C SER A 404 -10.43 -17.20 15.71
N LYS A 405 -10.52 -16.65 14.49
CA LYS A 405 -9.47 -16.68 13.45
C LYS A 405 -8.98 -15.31 13.04
N ILE A 406 -9.51 -14.24 13.65
CA ILE A 406 -9.12 -12.87 13.32
C ILE A 406 -7.76 -12.57 13.94
N ILE A 407 -6.83 -12.13 13.10
CA ILE A 407 -5.45 -11.77 13.51
C ILE A 407 -5.32 -10.25 13.74
N SER A 408 -6.09 -9.45 13.00
CA SER A 408 -6.04 -7.99 13.09
C SER A 408 -7.44 -7.38 13.06
N MET A 409 -7.69 -6.53 14.06
CA MET A 409 -8.88 -5.68 14.22
C MET A 409 -8.54 -4.19 14.07
N HIS A 410 -7.38 -3.87 13.48
CA HIS A 410 -6.89 -2.52 13.27
C HIS A 410 -7.98 -1.59 12.71
N ALA A 411 -8.26 -0.50 13.42
CA ALA A 411 -9.16 0.58 13.01
C ALA A 411 -10.60 0.15 12.63
N THR A 412 -11.08 -1.02 13.09
CA THR A 412 -12.37 -1.60 12.66
C THR A 412 -13.55 -0.65 12.83
N PHE A 413 -13.65 0.04 13.97
CA PHE A 413 -14.72 0.99 14.30
C PHE A 413 -14.22 2.43 14.43
N ALA A 414 -13.02 2.74 13.93
CA ALA A 414 -12.45 4.08 14.06
C ALA A 414 -13.35 5.10 13.35
N GLY A 415 -13.82 6.13 14.06
CA GLY A 415 -14.75 7.14 13.54
C GLY A 415 -16.21 6.66 13.41
N CYS A 416 -16.58 5.49 13.94
CA CYS A 416 -17.97 5.09 14.11
C CYS A 416 -18.61 5.86 15.27
N GLU A 417 -18.97 7.11 15.02
CA GLU A 417 -19.38 8.04 16.08
C GLU A 417 -20.57 7.57 16.96
N ASN A 418 -21.47 6.75 16.41
CA ASN A 418 -22.68 6.25 17.08
C ASN A 418 -22.57 4.80 17.58
N PHE A 419 -21.48 4.10 17.28
CA PHE A 419 -21.37 2.67 17.61
C PHE A 419 -21.25 2.46 19.13
N ASN A 420 -22.15 1.67 19.69
CA ASN A 420 -22.20 1.34 21.12
C ASN A 420 -22.84 -0.05 21.35
N GLN A 421 -22.39 -1.06 20.59
CA GLN A 421 -22.93 -2.42 20.65
C GLN A 421 -21.97 -3.36 21.38
N ASN A 422 -22.53 -4.38 22.05
CA ASN A 422 -21.75 -5.31 22.86
C ASN A 422 -20.84 -6.18 21.98
N LEU A 423 -19.54 -6.20 22.30
CA LEU A 423 -18.50 -6.99 21.63
C LEU A 423 -17.74 -7.91 22.61
N ASN A 424 -18.19 -8.00 23.87
CA ASN A 424 -17.46 -8.68 24.93
C ASN A 424 -17.32 -10.20 24.67
N ASN A 425 -18.22 -10.79 23.87
CA ASN A 425 -18.16 -12.20 23.51
C ASN A 425 -17.24 -12.51 22.32
N TRP A 426 -16.54 -11.52 21.75
CA TRP A 426 -15.56 -11.78 20.70
C TRP A 426 -14.33 -12.51 21.26
N ASP A 427 -13.98 -13.62 20.63
CA ASP A 427 -12.71 -14.32 20.85
C ASP A 427 -11.56 -13.51 20.23
N THR A 428 -10.68 -12.98 21.08
CA THR A 428 -9.51 -12.18 20.71
C THR A 428 -8.19 -12.92 20.89
N THR A 429 -8.21 -14.21 21.24
CA THR A 429 -7.01 -15.00 21.60
C THR A 429 -5.92 -15.02 20.52
N LYS A 430 -6.28 -14.83 19.24
CA LYS A 430 -5.32 -14.77 18.11
C LYS A 430 -5.02 -13.36 17.59
N VAL A 431 -5.61 -12.34 18.19
CA VAL A 431 -5.47 -10.97 17.73
C VAL A 431 -4.11 -10.43 18.14
N ILE A 432 -3.40 -9.86 17.17
CA ILE A 432 -2.06 -9.28 17.35
C ILE A 432 -2.14 -7.74 17.31
N ASN A 433 -3.14 -7.17 16.62
CA ASN A 433 -3.27 -5.72 16.40
C ASN A 433 -4.71 -5.24 16.64
N ILE A 434 -4.89 -4.38 17.65
CA ILE A 434 -6.13 -3.65 17.94
C ILE A 434 -5.95 -2.13 17.81
N SER A 435 -4.86 -1.67 17.21
CA SER A 435 -4.56 -0.24 17.08
C SER A 435 -5.72 0.49 16.41
N TYR A 436 -6.05 1.67 16.91
CA TYR A 436 -7.12 2.54 16.42
C TYR A 436 -8.54 1.95 16.44
N ILE A 437 -8.78 0.72 16.94
CA ILE A 437 -10.07 0.02 16.78
C ILE A 437 -11.30 0.87 17.16
N PHE A 438 -11.22 1.70 18.21
CA PHE A 438 -12.28 2.62 18.66
C PHE A 438 -11.85 4.10 18.61
N SER A 439 -10.83 4.45 17.82
CA SER A 439 -10.38 5.84 17.69
C SER A 439 -11.52 6.72 17.17
N ASN A 440 -11.83 7.84 17.83
CA ASN A 440 -12.97 8.73 17.53
C ASN A 440 -14.34 8.02 17.54
N CYS A 441 -14.47 6.89 18.24
CA CYS A 441 -15.74 6.18 18.43
C CYS A 441 -16.50 6.76 19.63
N PHE A 442 -17.09 7.94 19.44
CA PHE A 442 -17.50 8.80 20.56
C PHE A 442 -18.55 8.19 21.51
N SER A 443 -19.43 7.33 21.01
CA SER A 443 -20.52 6.74 21.79
C SER A 443 -20.16 5.42 22.47
N PHE A 444 -19.02 4.80 22.12
CA PHE A 444 -18.70 3.45 22.57
C PHE A 444 -18.34 3.42 24.06
N ASN A 445 -19.07 2.63 24.83
CA ASN A 445 -18.84 2.43 26.26
C ASN A 445 -19.36 1.04 26.71
N GLN A 446 -19.08 0.00 25.90
CA GLN A 446 -19.46 -1.38 26.20
C GLN A 446 -18.28 -2.15 26.80
N ALA A 447 -18.58 -3.09 27.68
CA ALA A 447 -17.59 -3.89 28.39
C ALA A 447 -16.71 -4.70 27.42
N LEU A 448 -15.42 -4.83 27.77
CA LEU A 448 -14.38 -5.56 27.01
C LEU A 448 -13.52 -6.45 27.93
N ASP A 449 -14.00 -6.70 29.15
CA ASP A 449 -13.32 -7.46 30.19
C ASP A 449 -13.10 -8.93 29.80
N LYS A 450 -13.86 -9.48 28.86
CA LYS A 450 -13.67 -10.87 28.40
C LYS A 450 -12.65 -11.02 27.27
N TRP A 451 -12.10 -9.92 26.75
CA TRP A 451 -11.09 -9.99 25.71
C TRP A 451 -9.76 -10.50 26.28
N ASP A 452 -9.26 -11.59 25.71
CA ASP A 452 -7.87 -12.02 25.92
C ASP A 452 -6.97 -11.23 24.96
N VAL A 453 -6.15 -10.35 25.52
CA VAL A 453 -5.21 -9.52 24.76
C VAL A 453 -3.74 -9.92 24.97
N SER A 454 -3.48 -11.09 25.56
CA SER A 454 -2.12 -11.57 25.85
C SER A 454 -1.22 -11.72 24.63
N ASN A 455 -1.80 -11.91 23.44
CA ASN A 455 -1.08 -12.01 22.15
C ASN A 455 -1.02 -10.67 21.38
N VAL A 456 -1.61 -9.59 21.91
CA VAL A 456 -1.64 -8.29 21.24
C VAL A 456 -0.30 -7.59 21.39
N LEU A 457 0.27 -7.17 20.25
CA LEU A 457 1.52 -6.41 20.20
C LEU A 457 1.28 -4.90 20.01
N TRP A 458 0.19 -4.52 19.35
CA TRP A 458 -0.11 -3.11 19.02
C TRP A 458 -1.49 -2.69 19.54
N MET A 459 -1.50 -1.75 20.49
CA MET A 459 -2.66 -1.10 21.12
C MET A 459 -2.63 0.43 20.98
N GLU A 460 -1.85 0.94 20.02
CA GLU A 460 -1.72 2.38 19.83
C GLU A 460 -3.05 2.98 19.38
N TYR A 461 -3.40 4.11 19.99
CA TYR A 461 -4.57 4.89 19.64
C TYR A 461 -5.93 4.16 19.73
N THR A 462 -6.03 3.04 20.46
CA THR A 462 -7.26 2.21 20.59
C THR A 462 -8.51 3.04 20.90
N PHE A 463 -8.44 3.97 21.85
CA PHE A 463 -9.52 4.89 22.26
C PHE A 463 -9.17 6.36 22.00
N PHE A 464 -8.28 6.62 21.04
CA PHE A 464 -7.77 7.96 20.74
C PHE A 464 -8.85 8.93 20.27
N CYS A 465 -8.70 10.19 20.64
CA CYS A 465 -9.50 11.31 20.16
C CYS A 465 -8.65 12.36 19.44
N ASP A 466 -8.92 12.60 18.15
CA ASP A 466 -8.22 13.63 17.36
C ASP A 466 -8.81 15.04 17.55
N SER A 467 -10.03 15.12 18.06
CA SER A 467 -10.79 16.38 18.17
C SER A 467 -10.19 17.30 19.23
N ILE A 468 -9.33 16.81 20.11
CA ILE A 468 -8.58 17.64 21.07
C ILE A 468 -7.70 18.69 20.38
N PHE A 469 -7.35 18.47 19.11
CA PHE A 469 -6.58 19.40 18.29
C PHE A 469 -7.45 20.28 17.37
N LYS A 470 -8.78 20.17 17.45
CA LYS A 470 -9.73 20.90 16.60
C LYS A 470 -10.65 21.78 17.46
N ILE A 471 -10.56 23.10 17.25
CA ILE A 471 -11.49 24.08 17.84
C ILE A 471 -12.70 24.19 16.91
N PRO A 472 -13.96 24.12 17.42
CA PRO A 472 -14.37 24.00 18.81
C PRO A 472 -14.51 22.55 19.30
N PHE A 473 -14.13 22.32 20.56
CA PHE A 473 -14.27 21.05 21.29
C PHE A 473 -15.74 20.65 21.39
N SER A 474 -16.23 19.79 20.49
CA SER A 474 -17.65 19.41 20.45
C SER A 474 -17.92 17.94 20.73
N LYS A 475 -16.90 17.06 20.77
CA LYS A 475 -17.13 15.63 20.97
C LYS A 475 -15.88 14.89 21.48
N THR A 476 -15.99 14.21 22.62
CA THR A 476 -14.95 13.33 23.20
C THR A 476 -15.49 11.90 23.36
N PRO A 477 -14.62 10.86 23.32
CA PRO A 477 -15.03 9.48 23.57
C PRO A 477 -15.57 9.26 25.00
N LYS A 478 -16.69 8.53 25.09
CA LYS A 478 -17.35 8.16 26.36
C LYS A 478 -16.77 6.93 27.05
N PHE A 479 -15.81 6.26 26.43
CA PHE A 479 -15.31 4.98 26.92
C PHE A 479 -14.73 5.10 28.33
N ASN A 480 -15.28 4.30 29.26
CA ASN A 480 -14.86 4.27 30.66
C ASN A 480 -15.14 2.90 31.30
N GLN A 481 -14.88 1.80 30.59
CA GLN A 481 -15.06 0.44 31.09
C GLN A 481 -13.77 -0.11 31.68
N ASP A 482 -13.90 -1.01 32.66
CA ASP A 482 -12.76 -1.65 33.32
C ASP A 482 -11.97 -2.53 32.33
N LEU A 483 -10.65 -2.35 32.34
CA LEU A 483 -9.67 -3.08 31.51
C LEU A 483 -8.54 -3.66 32.37
N ASN A 484 -8.66 -3.63 33.70
CA ASN A 484 -7.59 -4.01 34.62
C ASN A 484 -7.21 -5.51 34.52
N ASN A 485 -8.05 -6.34 33.89
CA ASN A 485 -7.77 -7.75 33.68
C ASN A 485 -7.03 -8.05 32.36
N TRP A 486 -6.80 -7.06 31.50
CA TRP A 486 -6.02 -7.24 30.28
C TRP A 486 -4.56 -7.55 30.61
N ASN A 487 -4.06 -8.68 30.11
CA ASN A 487 -2.63 -9.00 30.14
C ASN A 487 -1.92 -8.28 28.97
N ILE A 488 -1.06 -7.32 29.29
CA ILE A 488 -0.37 -6.48 28.30
C ILE A 488 1.13 -6.79 28.17
N ASP A 489 1.62 -7.89 28.73
CA ASP A 489 3.07 -8.17 28.81
C ASP A 489 3.73 -8.32 27.43
N SER A 490 2.97 -8.75 26.41
CA SER A 490 3.44 -8.86 25.03
C SER A 490 3.41 -7.52 24.26
N VAL A 491 2.82 -6.46 24.82
CA VAL A 491 2.53 -5.22 24.08
C VAL A 491 3.81 -4.42 23.80
N ILE A 492 4.00 -4.08 22.53
CA ILE A 492 5.13 -3.26 22.06
C ILE A 492 4.75 -1.76 22.04
N SER A 493 3.48 -1.44 21.76
CA SER A 493 3.01 -0.05 21.65
C SER A 493 1.65 0.17 22.28
N THR A 494 1.58 1.07 23.26
CA THR A 494 0.36 1.68 23.84
C THR A 494 0.29 3.18 23.52
N GLN A 495 1.06 3.64 22.52
CA GLN A 495 1.17 5.04 22.16
C GLN A 495 -0.21 5.67 21.93
N GLY A 496 -0.50 6.75 22.64
CA GLY A 496 -1.75 7.49 22.52
C GLY A 496 -3.04 6.68 22.78
N MET A 497 -2.97 5.51 23.42
CA MET A 497 -4.09 4.58 23.57
C MET A 497 -5.38 5.25 24.07
N PHE A 498 -5.29 6.10 25.08
CA PHE A 498 -6.42 6.86 25.66
C PHE A 498 -6.32 8.36 25.39
N SER A 499 -5.41 8.81 24.52
CA SER A 499 -5.17 10.25 24.36
C SER A 499 -6.44 10.98 23.91
N GLY A 500 -6.89 11.94 24.71
CA GLY A 500 -8.12 12.71 24.51
C GLY A 500 -9.42 11.98 24.87
N CYS A 501 -9.35 10.78 25.45
CA CYS A 501 -10.49 10.07 26.03
C CYS A 501 -10.78 10.64 27.44
N THR A 502 -11.36 11.84 27.48
CA THR A 502 -11.54 12.62 28.72
C THR A 502 -12.39 11.94 29.79
N SER A 503 -13.23 10.98 29.40
CA SER A 503 -14.08 10.22 30.34
C SER A 503 -13.35 9.07 31.03
N PHE A 504 -12.19 8.63 30.52
CA PHE A 504 -11.52 7.44 31.02
C PHE A 504 -10.79 7.74 32.35
N ASN A 505 -11.20 7.04 33.42
CA ASN A 505 -10.66 7.16 34.77
C ASN A 505 -10.51 5.82 35.52
N GLN A 506 -10.54 4.69 34.79
CA GLN A 506 -10.43 3.36 35.40
C GLN A 506 -9.04 3.08 35.95
N LYS A 507 -8.97 2.26 37.01
CA LYS A 507 -7.71 1.80 37.59
C LYS A 507 -7.11 0.70 36.70
N LEU A 508 -5.80 0.79 36.45
CA LEU A 508 -5.04 -0.17 35.63
C LEU A 508 -3.88 -0.79 36.44
N SER A 509 -4.12 -1.10 37.71
CA SER A 509 -3.11 -1.56 38.66
C SER A 509 -2.34 -2.81 38.23
N ASN A 510 -2.93 -3.67 37.39
CA ASN A 510 -2.28 -4.90 36.93
C ASN A 510 -1.40 -4.68 35.68
N TRP A 511 -1.38 -3.48 35.11
CA TRP A 511 -0.66 -3.21 33.87
C TRP A 511 0.80 -2.87 34.17
N ASN A 512 1.73 -3.74 33.75
CA ASN A 512 3.15 -3.41 33.79
C ASN A 512 3.56 -2.58 32.56
N LEU A 513 3.65 -1.26 32.74
CA LEU A 513 4.03 -0.34 31.66
C LEU A 513 5.55 -0.20 31.47
N GLU A 514 6.39 -0.71 32.38
CA GLU A 514 7.83 -0.45 32.35
C GLU A 514 8.48 -0.99 31.07
N ASN A 515 8.12 -2.23 30.70
CA ASN A 515 8.70 -2.97 29.58
C ASN A 515 8.17 -2.55 28.19
N ILE A 516 7.17 -1.68 28.12
CA ILE A 516 6.56 -1.25 26.85
C ILE A 516 7.43 -0.17 26.19
N PRO A 517 8.04 -0.43 25.00
CA PRO A 517 8.95 0.51 24.36
C PRO A 517 8.27 1.79 23.88
N ARG A 518 7.03 1.70 23.38
CA ARG A 518 6.30 2.84 22.79
C ARG A 518 5.02 3.15 23.57
N LYS A 519 5.14 4.02 24.59
CA LYS A 519 4.02 4.43 25.47
C LYS A 519 3.75 5.94 25.51
N LYS A 520 4.30 6.69 24.56
CA LYS A 520 4.19 8.16 24.53
C LYS A 520 2.73 8.60 24.45
N TYR A 521 2.35 9.61 25.25
CA TYR A 521 1.01 10.18 25.28
C TYR A 521 -0.13 9.21 25.59
N MET A 522 0.15 8.03 26.16
CA MET A 522 -0.87 7.01 26.44
C MET A 522 -2.11 7.58 27.16
N PHE A 523 -1.90 8.43 28.16
CA PHE A 523 -2.94 9.06 28.98
C PHE A 523 -3.10 10.57 28.75
N PHE A 524 -2.57 11.11 27.64
CA PHE A 524 -2.60 12.55 27.39
C PHE A 524 -4.04 13.08 27.34
N ASN A 525 -4.36 14.08 28.17
CA ASN A 525 -5.71 14.67 28.26
C ASN A 525 -6.82 13.65 28.60
N THR A 526 -6.56 12.78 29.60
CA THR A 526 -7.54 11.86 30.20
C THR A 526 -7.95 12.32 31.61
N ALA A 527 -8.97 11.69 32.20
CA ALA A 527 -9.36 11.95 33.60
C ALA A 527 -8.54 11.16 34.63
N ILE A 528 -7.59 10.32 34.20
CA ILE A 528 -6.66 9.64 35.10
C ILE A 528 -5.74 10.69 35.74
N LYS A 529 -5.85 10.81 37.06
CA LYS A 529 -4.98 11.63 37.89
C LYS A 529 -4.04 10.68 38.63
N HIS A 530 -2.83 10.55 38.08
CA HIS A 530 -1.71 9.71 38.55
C HIS A 530 -1.82 8.23 38.18
#